data_AF-Q8A285-F1
#
_entry.id   AF-Q8A285-F1
#
_cell.length_a   1.000
_cell.length_b   1.000
_cell.length_c   1.000
_cell.angle_alpha   90.00
_cell.angle_beta   90.00
_cell.angle_gamma   90.00
#
_symmetry.space_group_name_H-M   'P 1'
#
loop_
_entity.id
_entity.type
_entity.pdbx_description
1 polymer ?
#
loop_
_entity_poly.entity_id
_entity_poly.type
_entity_poly.pdbx_seq_one_letter_code
_entity_poly.pdbx_strand_id
1 'polypeptide(L)'
;MKLISTFIVIVLLSGCQSKEQSVVISQNSISIAMQIYAISSKISLSDESIMNLRTFFQENDSLAEMELKKGKSLDEIARWYCPSINTIASLLTPLEGNDYMFYQKNNGPQLPYISDLRTVVKYRQELNLSHVQIEQLLHHSEEIEKRFGVQDYKHDSMEKQYLAEILSETQYKAFFIIRKTRQAEKIAAQQWKQIQVHQLCSTTCDSLAIIKQLYEFEREKSGILEYMSSRGDNKGYDKERYRLNAHKPLLLLKLETIESFSHNKLLDIICKREVTKLSEQQIEQLLAEYYRIKQAEYKAMYEDASKNGETKFERSKLEGKCLINVVTHQQLEDYFKFVSQKRADEQAQRYWDELKNYDFIRKKDSVQVVSELADYELRLAVAEQWISLDNSRKHLFAREDVVNGKPEILKKKEEWDKKEKERKMVRF
;
A
#
# COMPACT_ATOMS: atom_id res chain seq x y z
N MET A 1 32.52 8.04 8.26
CA MET A 1 33.45 8.23 7.12
C MET A 1 32.64 8.56 5.88
N LYS A 2 32.94 9.69 5.24
CA LYS A 2 32.34 10.16 3.99
C LYS A 2 32.64 9.15 2.88
N LEU A 3 31.61 8.60 2.23
CA LEU A 3 31.76 7.90 0.96
C LEU A 3 30.76 8.48 -0.03
N ILE A 4 31.19 9.61 -0.58
CA ILE A 4 30.91 10.03 -1.96
C ILE A 4 31.47 8.91 -2.85
N SER A 5 30.60 8.14 -3.49
CA SER A 5 30.93 7.49 -4.76
C SER A 5 29.65 6.99 -5.40
N THR A 6 28.82 7.94 -5.82
CA THR A 6 27.73 7.72 -6.76
C THR A 6 28.11 8.48 -8.03
N PHE A 7 27.88 7.86 -9.18
CA PHE A 7 27.78 8.50 -10.49
C PHE A 7 29.06 9.13 -11.09
N ILE A 8 29.94 8.29 -11.66
CA ILE A 8 30.82 8.70 -12.77
C ILE A 8 30.71 7.67 -13.89
N VAL A 9 29.58 7.67 -14.62
CA VAL A 9 29.51 7.10 -15.99
C VAL A 9 28.60 7.92 -16.93
N ILE A 10 27.77 8.87 -16.48
CA ILE A 10 26.88 9.66 -17.37
C ILE A 10 27.27 11.15 -17.40
N VAL A 11 28.52 11.46 -17.76
CA VAL A 11 28.96 12.86 -18.01
C VAL A 11 29.69 13.04 -19.34
N LEU A 12 30.02 11.96 -20.07
CA LEU A 12 30.78 12.08 -21.32
C LEU A 12 29.94 12.28 -22.60
N LEU A 13 28.60 12.31 -22.51
CA LEU A 13 27.72 12.62 -23.65
C LEU A 13 27.17 14.06 -23.65
N SER A 14 27.22 14.77 -22.51
CA SER A 14 26.77 16.17 -22.39
C SER A 14 27.75 17.16 -23.03
N GLY A 15 29.01 16.75 -23.24
CA GLY A 15 30.06 17.60 -23.81
C GLY A 15 29.93 17.84 -25.32
N CYS A 16 29.38 16.90 -26.09
CA CYS A 16 29.25 17.05 -27.54
C CYS A 16 28.06 17.94 -27.94
N GLN A 17 26.90 17.86 -27.26
CA GLN A 17 25.76 18.73 -27.55
C GLN A 17 26.02 20.22 -27.24
N SER A 18 26.83 20.50 -26.22
CA SER A 18 27.09 21.88 -25.77
C SER A 18 27.81 22.76 -26.80
N LYS A 19 28.62 22.17 -27.69
CA LYS A 19 29.38 22.92 -28.70
C LYS A 19 28.54 23.24 -29.94
N GLU A 20 27.69 22.34 -30.42
CA GLU A 20 26.86 22.58 -31.60
C GLU A 20 25.70 23.56 -31.33
N GLN A 21 25.01 23.43 -30.19
CA GLN A 21 23.94 24.37 -29.80
C GLN A 21 24.46 25.81 -29.64
N SER A 22 25.73 26.00 -29.22
CA SER A 22 26.34 27.32 -29.06
C SER A 22 26.48 28.08 -30.39
N VAL A 23 26.65 27.39 -31.52
CA VAL A 23 26.85 28.01 -32.83
C VAL A 23 25.53 28.53 -33.40
N VAL A 24 24.42 27.78 -33.24
CA VAL A 24 23.09 28.19 -33.73
C VAL A 24 22.51 29.34 -32.88
N ILE A 25 22.78 29.35 -31.57
CA ILE A 25 22.33 30.42 -30.65
C ILE A 25 23.08 31.74 -30.90
N SER A 26 24.32 31.69 -31.41
CA SER A 26 25.20 32.86 -31.60
C SER A 26 24.75 33.87 -32.67
N GLN A 27 23.74 33.54 -33.48
CA GLN A 27 23.21 34.39 -34.56
C GLN A 27 21.98 35.22 -34.15
N ASN A 28 21.64 35.27 -32.86
CA ASN A 28 20.44 35.93 -32.33
C ASN A 28 20.79 37.15 -31.48
N SER A 29 19.81 38.05 -31.30
CA SER A 29 19.90 39.04 -30.22
C SER A 29 20.05 38.30 -28.88
N ILE A 30 20.80 38.90 -27.95
CA ILE A 30 21.11 38.28 -26.66
C ILE A 30 19.83 37.89 -25.90
N SER A 31 18.78 38.70 -26.00
CA SER A 31 17.47 38.43 -25.39
C SER A 31 16.81 37.16 -25.93
N ILE A 32 16.82 36.94 -27.24
CA ILE A 32 16.24 35.74 -27.89
C ILE A 32 17.10 34.52 -27.59
N ALA A 33 18.42 34.66 -27.66
CA ALA A 33 19.36 33.60 -27.28
C ALA A 33 19.13 33.11 -25.83
N MET A 34 18.91 34.04 -24.89
CA MET A 34 18.62 33.71 -23.50
C MET A 34 17.27 32.99 -23.32
N GLN A 35 16.23 33.38 -24.07
CA GLN A 35 14.92 32.72 -24.01
C GLN A 35 14.99 31.29 -24.54
N ILE A 36 15.70 31.06 -25.65
CA ILE A 36 15.93 29.71 -26.18
C ILE A 36 16.75 28.89 -25.17
N TYR A 37 17.82 29.45 -24.60
CA TYR A 37 18.64 28.78 -23.59
C TYR A 37 17.86 28.39 -22.33
N ALA A 38 16.90 29.22 -21.91
CA ALA A 38 16.04 28.92 -20.77
C ALA A 38 15.22 27.63 -20.98
N ILE A 39 14.91 27.27 -22.22
CA ILE A 39 14.20 26.03 -22.58
C ILE A 39 15.22 24.89 -22.82
N SER A 40 16.25 25.12 -23.64
CA SER A 40 17.22 24.08 -24.03
C SER A 40 18.11 23.61 -22.87
N SER A 41 18.25 24.41 -21.80
CA SER A 41 18.92 23.99 -20.57
C SER A 41 18.11 22.97 -19.75
N LYS A 42 16.83 22.75 -20.09
CA LYS A 42 15.89 21.89 -19.34
C LYS A 42 15.56 20.60 -20.08
N ILE A 43 15.50 20.67 -21.40
CA ILE A 43 15.26 19.53 -22.28
C ILE A 43 16.19 19.61 -23.49
N SER A 44 16.57 18.45 -24.03
CA SER A 44 17.31 18.42 -25.29
C SER A 44 16.40 18.86 -26.43
N LEU A 45 16.88 19.80 -27.25
CA LEU A 45 16.16 20.32 -28.41
C LEU A 45 16.89 19.96 -29.71
N SER A 46 16.13 19.60 -30.72
CA SER A 46 16.51 19.50 -32.11
C SER A 46 16.72 20.88 -32.72
N ASP A 47 17.50 20.92 -33.81
CA ASP A 47 17.77 22.16 -34.53
C ASP A 47 16.48 22.78 -35.11
N GLU A 48 15.53 21.94 -35.53
CA GLU A 48 14.21 22.38 -36.00
C GLU A 48 13.44 23.14 -34.91
N SER A 49 13.35 22.57 -33.70
CA SER A 49 12.71 23.23 -32.57
C SER A 49 13.41 24.52 -32.15
N ILE A 50 14.75 24.55 -32.20
CA ILE A 50 15.51 25.78 -31.94
C ILE A 50 15.17 26.86 -32.99
N MET A 51 15.04 26.50 -34.27
CA MET A 51 14.65 27.44 -35.33
C MET A 51 13.21 27.91 -35.18
N ASN A 52 12.27 27.04 -34.83
CA ASN A 52 10.87 27.42 -34.57
C ASN A 52 10.76 28.41 -33.41
N LEU A 53 11.44 28.12 -32.29
CA LEU A 53 11.51 29.03 -31.14
C LEU A 53 12.14 30.38 -31.52
N ARG A 54 13.23 30.35 -32.30
CA ARG A 54 13.88 31.56 -32.78
C ARG A 54 12.92 32.45 -33.57
N THR A 55 12.25 31.88 -34.58
CA THR A 55 11.30 32.62 -35.42
C THR A 55 10.18 33.21 -34.57
N PHE A 56 9.59 32.41 -33.67
CA PHE A 56 8.53 32.86 -32.77
C PHE A 56 8.98 34.03 -31.88
N PHE A 57 10.15 33.94 -31.25
CA PHE A 57 10.64 35.02 -30.39
C PHE A 57 11.03 36.28 -31.18
N GLN A 58 11.52 36.15 -32.41
CA GLN A 58 11.80 37.29 -33.30
C GLN A 58 10.51 38.03 -33.71
N GLU A 59 9.45 37.27 -34.02
CA GLU A 59 8.13 37.83 -34.32
C GLU A 59 7.55 38.56 -33.10
N ASN A 60 7.61 37.94 -31.92
CA ASN A 60 7.13 38.58 -30.68
C ASN A 60 7.91 39.86 -30.34
N ASP A 61 9.23 39.88 -30.54
CA ASP A 61 10.07 41.07 -30.31
C ASP A 61 9.65 42.22 -31.25
N SER A 62 9.37 41.89 -32.52
CA SER A 62 8.90 42.86 -33.51
C SER A 62 7.51 43.41 -33.16
N LEU A 63 6.59 42.56 -32.69
CA LEU A 63 5.25 42.96 -32.25
C LEU A 63 5.31 43.82 -30.98
N ALA A 64 6.17 43.46 -30.03
CA ALA A 64 6.42 44.23 -28.83
C ALA A 64 6.96 45.63 -29.15
N GLU A 65 7.89 45.74 -30.10
CA GLU A 65 8.42 47.03 -30.57
C GLU A 65 7.33 47.89 -31.24
N MET A 66 6.44 47.27 -32.02
CA MET A 66 5.29 47.96 -32.62
C MET A 66 4.33 48.53 -31.57
N GLU A 67 4.00 47.76 -30.54
CA GLU A 67 3.13 48.22 -29.45
C GLU A 67 3.80 49.30 -28.60
N LEU A 68 5.12 49.20 -28.38
CA LEU A 68 5.91 50.25 -27.73
C LEU A 68 5.83 51.57 -28.53
N LYS A 69 5.99 51.52 -29.85
CA LYS A 69 5.86 52.70 -30.73
C LYS A 69 4.46 53.31 -30.74
N LYS A 70 3.42 52.52 -30.45
CA LYS A 70 2.04 53.00 -30.27
C LYS A 70 1.78 53.61 -28.89
N GLY A 71 2.79 53.69 -28.02
CA GLY A 71 2.67 54.27 -26.68
C GLY A 71 1.96 53.36 -25.68
N LYS A 72 1.92 52.04 -25.93
CA LYS A 72 1.36 51.06 -24.99
C LYS A 72 2.17 50.97 -23.71
N SER A 73 1.52 50.53 -22.64
CA SER A 73 2.17 50.33 -21.34
C SER A 73 3.14 49.14 -21.38
N LEU A 74 4.17 49.15 -20.53
CA LEU A 74 5.10 48.03 -20.41
C LEU A 74 4.40 46.72 -19.99
N ASP A 75 3.32 46.80 -19.22
CA ASP A 75 2.54 45.62 -18.82
C ASP A 75 1.82 44.97 -20.01
N GLU A 76 1.34 45.77 -20.97
CA GLU A 76 0.75 45.25 -22.21
C GLU A 76 1.83 44.63 -23.12
N ILE A 77 3.03 45.23 -23.16
CA ILE A 77 4.15 44.76 -23.98
C ILE A 77 4.76 43.47 -23.42
N ALA A 78 4.87 43.35 -22.09
CA ALA A 78 5.45 42.19 -21.42
C ALA A 78 4.76 40.86 -21.77
N ARG A 79 3.48 40.91 -22.16
CA ARG A 79 2.70 39.73 -22.58
C ARG A 79 3.30 39.01 -23.78
N TRP A 80 3.98 39.72 -24.68
CA TRP A 80 4.68 39.13 -25.83
C TRP A 80 5.89 38.27 -25.45
N TYR A 81 6.43 38.45 -24.23
CA TYR A 81 7.58 37.71 -23.72
C TYR A 81 7.19 36.62 -22.70
N CYS A 82 5.91 36.43 -22.44
CA CYS A 82 5.39 35.43 -21.50
C CYS A 82 4.49 34.41 -22.22
N PRO A 83 5.02 33.65 -23.20
CA PRO A 83 4.23 32.66 -23.92
C PRO A 83 3.71 31.58 -22.97
N SER A 84 2.51 31.07 -23.27
CA SER A 84 1.94 29.97 -22.50
C SER A 84 2.76 28.69 -22.69
N ILE A 85 2.65 27.75 -21.74
CA ILE A 85 3.31 26.46 -21.81
C ILE A 85 2.90 25.70 -23.07
N ASN A 86 1.62 25.75 -23.44
CA ASN A 86 1.10 25.11 -24.66
C ASN A 86 1.66 25.76 -25.92
N THR A 87 1.84 27.09 -25.91
CA THR A 87 2.46 27.82 -27.02
C THR A 87 3.88 27.34 -27.26
N ILE A 88 4.71 27.29 -26.20
CA ILE A 88 6.06 26.77 -26.33
C ILE A 88 6.05 25.30 -26.76
N ALA A 89 5.23 24.45 -26.13
CA ALA A 89 5.16 23.04 -26.48
C ALA A 89 4.78 22.79 -27.94
N SER A 90 3.93 23.64 -28.54
CA SER A 90 3.52 23.55 -29.94
C SER A 90 4.61 23.92 -30.96
N LEU A 91 5.66 24.62 -30.51
CA LEU A 91 6.83 24.97 -31.33
C LEU A 91 7.90 23.86 -31.33
N LEU A 92 7.74 22.87 -30.46
CA LEU A 92 8.66 21.76 -30.30
C LEU A 92 8.15 20.53 -31.06
N THR A 93 9.04 19.55 -31.30
CA THR A 93 8.59 18.23 -31.74
C THR A 93 7.64 17.62 -30.69
N PRO A 94 6.71 16.71 -31.07
CA PRO A 94 5.75 16.14 -30.11
C PRO A 94 6.41 15.55 -28.85
N LEU A 95 7.58 14.93 -29.02
CA LEU A 95 8.33 14.31 -27.92
C LEU A 95 8.99 15.36 -27.00
N GLU A 96 9.62 16.37 -27.57
CA GLU A 96 10.21 17.48 -26.81
C GLU A 96 9.14 18.30 -26.09
N GLY A 97 7.99 18.53 -26.74
CA GLY A 97 6.82 19.16 -26.15
C GLY A 97 6.33 18.41 -24.91
N ASN A 98 6.25 17.07 -24.99
CA ASN A 98 5.92 16.23 -23.84
C ASN A 98 6.92 16.40 -22.68
N ASP A 99 8.22 16.33 -22.97
CA ASP A 99 9.26 16.46 -21.94
C ASP A 99 9.25 17.87 -21.30
N TYR A 100 9.04 18.91 -22.11
CA TYR A 100 8.89 20.29 -21.65
C TYR A 100 7.71 20.45 -20.69
N MET A 101 6.54 19.89 -21.04
CA MET A 101 5.34 19.94 -20.20
C MET A 101 5.60 19.29 -18.82
N PHE A 102 6.30 18.14 -18.78
CA PHE A 102 6.64 17.50 -17.50
C PHE A 102 7.68 18.28 -16.70
N TYR A 103 8.63 18.96 -17.35
CA TYR A 103 9.56 19.85 -16.65
C TYR A 103 8.78 20.97 -15.94
N GLN A 104 7.86 21.63 -16.65
CA GLN A 104 7.05 22.71 -16.10
C GLN A 104 6.11 22.21 -14.98
N LYS A 105 5.55 21.00 -15.08
CA LYS A 105 4.65 20.42 -14.06
C LYS A 105 5.28 20.38 -12.67
N ASN A 106 6.57 20.10 -12.61
CA ASN A 106 7.28 19.91 -11.36
C ASN A 106 7.83 21.22 -10.77
N ASN A 107 7.83 22.32 -11.54
CA ASN A 107 8.54 23.56 -11.19
C ASN A 107 7.74 24.86 -11.41
N GLY A 108 6.53 24.79 -11.98
CA GLY A 108 5.71 25.93 -12.37
C GLY A 108 4.34 26.00 -11.68
N PRO A 109 3.54 27.03 -11.97
CA PRO A 109 2.17 27.15 -11.46
C PRO A 109 1.26 26.01 -11.96
N GLN A 110 0.07 25.88 -11.36
CA GLN A 110 -0.92 24.83 -11.68
C GLN A 110 -1.06 24.62 -13.19
N LEU A 111 -0.60 23.46 -13.67
CA LEU A 111 -0.73 23.10 -15.08
C LEU A 111 -2.16 22.70 -15.44
N PRO A 112 -2.51 22.80 -16.73
CA PRO A 112 -3.63 22.03 -17.27
C PRO A 112 -3.47 20.54 -16.98
N TYR A 113 -4.58 19.81 -17.03
CA TYR A 113 -4.60 18.37 -16.93
C TYR A 113 -3.60 17.74 -17.93
N ILE A 114 -2.84 16.75 -17.47
CA ILE A 114 -1.86 15.99 -18.26
C ILE A 114 -2.32 14.54 -18.25
N SER A 115 -2.53 14.00 -19.44
CA SER A 115 -3.00 12.64 -19.64
C SER A 115 -2.00 11.58 -19.14
N ASP A 116 -2.51 10.45 -18.66
CA ASP A 116 -1.71 9.26 -18.35
C ASP A 116 -0.96 8.75 -19.60
N LEU A 117 -1.46 9.00 -20.82
CA LEU A 117 -0.79 8.66 -22.08
C LEU A 117 0.54 9.43 -22.22
N ARG A 118 0.58 10.72 -21.88
CA ARG A 118 1.83 11.50 -21.80
C ARG A 118 2.77 10.93 -20.75
N THR A 119 2.22 10.49 -19.62
CA THR A 119 2.99 9.88 -18.53
C THR A 119 3.63 8.57 -18.98
N VAL A 120 2.98 7.78 -19.83
CA VAL A 120 3.59 6.60 -20.46
C VAL A 120 4.76 7.01 -21.37
N VAL A 121 4.60 8.03 -22.20
CA VAL A 121 5.67 8.53 -23.08
C VAL A 121 6.86 9.10 -22.30
N LYS A 122 6.63 9.68 -21.12
CA LYS A 122 7.71 10.06 -20.21
C LYS A 122 8.58 8.86 -19.82
N TYR A 123 7.99 7.67 -19.67
CA TYR A 123 8.69 6.42 -19.34
C TYR A 123 9.07 5.57 -20.57
N ARG A 124 9.06 6.16 -21.77
CA ARG A 124 9.29 5.47 -23.05
C ARG A 124 10.51 4.55 -23.10
N GLN A 125 11.62 4.95 -22.48
CA GLN A 125 12.86 4.16 -22.48
C GLN A 125 12.73 2.92 -21.59
N GLU A 126 12.19 3.09 -20.38
CA GLU A 126 11.98 1.98 -19.44
C GLU A 126 10.92 0.98 -19.95
N LEU A 127 9.95 1.47 -20.73
CA LEU A 127 8.88 0.68 -21.34
C LEU A 127 9.24 0.11 -22.72
N ASN A 128 10.42 0.45 -23.27
CA ASN A 128 10.85 0.10 -24.62
C ASN A 128 9.76 0.39 -25.67
N LEU A 129 9.16 1.60 -25.62
CA LEU A 129 8.10 1.97 -26.57
C LEU A 129 8.67 2.12 -27.97
N SER A 130 7.94 1.61 -28.97
CA SER A 130 8.26 1.88 -30.36
C SER A 130 7.91 3.32 -30.73
N HIS A 131 8.50 3.81 -31.83
CA HIS A 131 8.19 5.14 -32.34
C HIS A 131 6.69 5.32 -32.65
N VAL A 132 6.08 4.30 -33.28
CA VAL A 132 4.64 4.29 -33.60
C VAL A 132 3.79 4.39 -32.32
N GLN A 133 4.17 3.65 -31.26
CA GLN A 133 3.45 3.74 -29.98
C GLN A 133 3.54 5.14 -29.38
N ILE A 134 4.72 5.77 -29.44
CA ILE A 134 4.93 7.13 -28.92
C ILE A 134 4.02 8.12 -29.67
N GLU A 135 3.98 8.07 -31.00
CA GLU A 135 3.14 8.95 -31.82
C GLU A 135 1.66 8.78 -31.49
N GLN A 136 1.17 7.54 -31.42
CA GLN A 136 -0.23 7.24 -31.09
C GLN A 136 -0.61 7.74 -29.69
N LEU A 137 0.25 7.50 -28.69
CA LEU A 137 0.02 7.96 -27.32
C LEU A 137 -0.05 9.49 -27.25
N LEU A 138 0.87 10.20 -27.91
CA LEU A 138 0.88 11.66 -27.93
C LEU A 138 -0.35 12.22 -28.66
N HIS A 139 -0.71 11.64 -29.81
CA HIS A 139 -1.89 12.04 -30.56
C HIS A 139 -3.17 11.94 -29.72
N HIS A 140 -3.45 10.77 -29.15
CA HIS A 140 -4.64 10.59 -28.31
C HIS A 140 -4.58 11.39 -27.02
N SER A 141 -3.39 11.64 -26.46
CA SER A 141 -3.25 12.51 -25.29
C SER A 141 -3.75 13.93 -25.57
N GLU A 142 -3.45 14.49 -26.75
CA GLU A 142 -3.92 15.81 -27.13
C GLU A 142 -5.43 15.86 -27.31
N GLU A 143 -6.03 14.81 -27.89
CA GLU A 143 -7.48 14.72 -28.05
C GLU A 143 -8.21 14.72 -26.70
N ILE A 144 -7.68 13.96 -25.73
CA ILE A 144 -8.22 13.86 -24.37
C ILE A 144 -8.06 15.20 -23.64
N GLU A 145 -6.87 15.79 -23.68
CA GLU A 145 -6.56 17.04 -22.99
C GLU A 145 -7.37 18.22 -23.51
N LYS A 146 -7.64 18.29 -24.83
CA LYS A 146 -8.50 19.33 -25.43
C LYS A 146 -9.95 19.25 -24.96
N ARG A 147 -10.43 18.07 -24.58
CA ARG A 147 -11.81 17.83 -24.12
C ARG A 147 -11.92 17.72 -22.60
N PHE A 148 -10.82 17.90 -21.89
CA PHE A 148 -10.83 17.84 -20.43
C PHE A 148 -11.74 18.95 -19.86
N GLY A 149 -12.59 18.57 -18.89
CA GLY A 149 -13.56 19.48 -18.27
C GLY A 149 -14.87 19.66 -19.05
N VAL A 150 -15.01 19.07 -20.25
CA VAL A 150 -16.31 19.01 -20.95
C VAL A 150 -17.26 18.08 -20.20
N GLN A 151 -18.50 18.55 -19.99
CA GLN A 151 -19.54 17.77 -19.33
C GLN A 151 -19.77 16.42 -20.05
N ASP A 152 -19.93 15.35 -19.28
CA ASP A 152 -20.12 13.96 -19.75
C ASP A 152 -18.92 13.33 -20.49
N TYR A 153 -17.79 14.02 -20.64
CA TYR A 153 -16.58 13.43 -21.22
C TYR A 153 -15.80 12.58 -20.20
N LYS A 154 -15.86 11.25 -20.39
CA LYS A 154 -15.18 10.28 -19.53
C LYS A 154 -13.73 10.07 -19.92
N HIS A 155 -12.89 11.09 -19.71
CA HIS A 155 -11.46 11.03 -20.03
C HIS A 155 -10.78 9.77 -19.44
N ASP A 156 -11.01 9.44 -18.17
CA ASP A 156 -10.44 8.23 -17.53
C ASP A 156 -10.77 6.93 -18.27
N SER A 157 -11.96 6.83 -18.88
CA SER A 157 -12.35 5.63 -19.64
C SER A 157 -11.64 5.59 -20.99
N MET A 158 -11.51 6.74 -21.67
CA MET A 158 -10.78 6.85 -22.93
C MET A 158 -9.30 6.55 -22.74
N GLU A 159 -8.68 7.07 -21.68
CA GLU A 159 -7.27 6.80 -21.37
C GLU A 159 -7.02 5.30 -21.21
N LYS A 160 -7.84 4.63 -20.41
CA LYS A 160 -7.73 3.17 -20.20
C LYS A 160 -7.89 2.38 -21.49
N GLN A 161 -8.81 2.80 -22.36
CA GLN A 161 -9.04 2.19 -23.65
C GLN A 161 -7.79 2.31 -24.54
N TYR A 162 -7.30 3.54 -24.77
CA TYR A 162 -6.13 3.75 -25.63
C TYR A 162 -4.86 3.08 -25.08
N LEU A 163 -4.66 3.10 -23.77
CA LEU A 163 -3.54 2.40 -23.15
C LEU A 163 -3.58 0.89 -23.41
N ALA A 164 -4.77 0.27 -23.35
CA ALA A 164 -4.94 -1.15 -23.63
C ALA A 164 -4.82 -1.49 -25.12
N GLU A 165 -5.16 -0.57 -26.02
CA GLU A 165 -5.05 -0.74 -27.47
C GLU A 165 -3.61 -0.58 -27.98
N ILE A 166 -2.86 0.39 -27.43
CA ILE A 166 -1.53 0.78 -27.94
C ILE A 166 -0.41 -0.03 -27.29
N LEU A 167 -0.53 -0.33 -25.99
CA LEU A 167 0.52 -1.03 -25.24
C LEU A 167 0.29 -2.54 -25.23
N SER A 168 1.38 -3.31 -25.27
CA SER A 168 1.30 -4.72 -24.89
C SER A 168 0.92 -4.87 -23.41
N GLU A 169 0.36 -6.01 -23.03
CA GLU A 169 0.00 -6.30 -21.64
C GLU A 169 1.18 -6.10 -20.69
N THR A 170 2.38 -6.56 -21.10
CA THR A 170 3.62 -6.40 -20.34
C THR A 170 3.99 -4.94 -20.15
N GLN A 171 3.91 -4.10 -21.20
CA GLN A 171 4.20 -2.66 -21.11
C GLN A 171 3.17 -1.94 -20.24
N TYR A 172 1.88 -2.27 -20.40
CA TYR A 172 0.83 -1.61 -19.63
C TYR A 172 0.94 -1.91 -18.12
N LYS A 173 1.21 -3.17 -17.77
CA LYS A 173 1.53 -3.57 -16.39
C LYS A 173 2.79 -2.88 -15.87
N ALA A 174 3.85 -2.84 -16.67
CA ALA A 174 5.12 -2.21 -16.29
C ALA A 174 4.96 -0.70 -16.01
N PHE A 175 4.12 0.01 -16.77
CA PHE A 175 3.82 1.42 -16.54
C PHE A 175 3.32 1.69 -15.11
N PHE A 176 2.34 0.90 -14.64
CA PHE A 176 1.82 1.05 -13.28
C PHE A 176 2.86 0.73 -12.20
N ILE A 177 3.80 -0.18 -12.46
CA ILE A 177 4.90 -0.48 -11.54
C ILE A 177 5.92 0.68 -11.51
N ILE A 178 6.33 1.16 -12.69
CA ILE A 178 7.33 2.24 -12.82
C ILE A 178 6.83 3.54 -12.19
N ARG A 179 5.56 3.91 -12.40
CA ARG A 179 5.01 5.16 -11.86
C ARG A 179 4.95 5.19 -10.33
N LYS A 180 5.03 4.03 -9.67
CA LYS A 180 5.07 3.91 -8.19
C LYS A 180 6.46 4.04 -7.58
N THR A 181 7.51 4.19 -8.38
CA THR A 181 8.91 4.24 -7.92
C THR A 181 9.13 5.18 -6.73
N ARG A 182 8.79 6.47 -6.86
CA ARG A 182 8.97 7.46 -5.78
C ARG A 182 8.16 7.14 -4.51
N GLN A 183 6.95 6.60 -4.69
CA GLN A 183 6.10 6.20 -3.57
C GLN A 183 6.71 4.99 -2.83
N ALA A 184 7.16 3.99 -3.58
CA ALA A 184 7.81 2.80 -3.04
C ALA A 184 9.11 3.14 -2.31
N GLU A 185 9.93 4.04 -2.84
CA GLU A 185 11.15 4.54 -2.16
C GLU A 185 10.81 5.15 -0.79
N LYS A 186 9.78 6.00 -0.73
CA LYS A 186 9.34 6.63 0.52
C LYS A 186 8.84 5.61 1.53
N ILE A 187 8.01 4.65 1.09
CA ILE A 187 7.46 3.61 1.98
C ILE A 187 8.56 2.68 2.48
N ALA A 188 9.44 2.20 1.60
CA ALA A 188 10.56 1.32 1.96
C ALA A 188 11.52 2.00 2.95
N ALA A 189 11.81 3.30 2.75
CA ALA A 189 12.62 4.07 3.71
C ALA A 189 11.95 4.19 5.08
N GLN A 190 10.63 4.37 5.13
CA GLN A 190 9.86 4.42 6.38
C GLN A 190 9.85 3.05 7.08
N GLN A 191 9.61 1.97 6.35
CA GLN A 191 9.64 0.60 6.86
C GLN A 191 11.03 0.25 7.40
N TRP A 192 12.09 0.60 6.67
CA TRP A 192 13.47 0.39 7.12
C TRP A 192 13.76 1.13 8.42
N LYS A 193 13.33 2.39 8.55
CA LYS A 193 13.47 3.15 9.79
C LYS A 193 12.77 2.46 10.97
N GLN A 194 11.57 1.91 10.75
CA GLN A 194 10.85 1.18 11.81
C GLN A 194 11.57 -0.12 12.19
N ILE A 195 12.05 -0.89 11.20
CA ILE A 195 12.85 -2.10 11.42
C ILE A 195 14.07 -1.80 12.30
N GLN A 196 14.75 -0.67 12.06
CA GLN A 196 15.89 -0.24 12.88
C GLN A 196 15.49 0.15 14.30
N VAL A 197 14.43 0.97 14.46
CA VAL A 197 13.94 1.43 15.77
C VAL A 197 13.56 0.25 16.66
N HIS A 198 12.94 -0.78 16.09
CA HIS A 198 12.48 -1.96 16.80
C HIS A 198 13.49 -3.12 16.79
N GLN A 199 14.69 -2.91 16.25
CA GLN A 199 15.79 -3.88 16.25
C GLN A 199 15.39 -5.25 15.64
N LEU A 200 14.57 -5.24 14.58
CA LEU A 200 14.02 -6.47 13.98
C LEU A 200 15.00 -7.23 13.06
N CYS A 201 16.21 -6.70 12.87
CA CYS A 201 17.28 -7.31 12.10
C CYS A 201 18.61 -7.20 12.87
N SER A 202 19.53 -8.14 12.64
CA SER A 202 20.85 -8.10 13.26
C SER A 202 21.68 -6.94 12.72
N THR A 203 22.67 -6.49 13.50
CA THR A 203 23.64 -5.46 13.08
C THR A 203 24.55 -5.91 11.94
N THR A 204 24.58 -7.22 11.63
CA THR A 204 25.37 -7.84 10.55
C THR A 204 24.60 -7.97 9.24
N CYS A 205 23.33 -7.55 9.18
CA CYS A 205 22.53 -7.65 7.96
C CYS A 205 23.01 -6.69 6.85
N ASP A 206 22.94 -7.15 5.60
CA ASP A 206 23.14 -6.30 4.43
C ASP A 206 21.96 -5.33 4.27
N SER A 207 22.13 -4.12 4.82
CA SER A 207 21.12 -3.05 4.77
C SER A 207 20.72 -2.67 3.34
N LEU A 208 21.63 -2.75 2.36
CA LEU A 208 21.33 -2.40 0.97
C LEU A 208 20.43 -3.47 0.34
N ALA A 209 20.73 -4.75 0.59
CA ALA A 209 19.90 -5.85 0.12
C ALA A 209 18.49 -5.79 0.73
N ILE A 210 18.36 -5.47 2.01
CA ILE A 210 17.05 -5.32 2.67
C ILE A 210 16.26 -4.16 2.07
N ILE A 211 16.85 -2.96 1.98
CA ILE A 211 16.15 -1.78 1.44
C ILE A 211 15.70 -2.07 0.00
N LYS A 212 16.54 -2.72 -0.80
CA LYS A 212 16.20 -3.15 -2.16
C LYS A 212 15.00 -4.09 -2.17
N GLN A 213 14.99 -5.12 -1.31
CA GLN A 213 13.87 -6.07 -1.22
C GLN A 213 12.56 -5.37 -0.81
N LEU A 214 12.60 -4.47 0.17
CA LEU A 214 11.42 -3.71 0.61
C LEU A 214 10.88 -2.81 -0.51
N TYR A 215 11.79 -2.10 -1.17
CA TYR A 215 11.47 -1.23 -2.31
C TYR A 215 10.83 -2.01 -3.46
N GLU A 216 11.43 -3.12 -3.87
CA GLU A 216 10.94 -3.95 -4.98
C GLU A 216 9.54 -4.50 -4.66
N PHE A 217 9.33 -4.97 -3.44
CA PHE A 217 8.02 -5.47 -3.00
C PHE A 217 6.94 -4.39 -3.01
N GLU A 218 7.18 -3.22 -2.40
CA GLU A 218 6.17 -2.15 -2.35
C GLU A 218 5.89 -1.53 -3.72
N ARG A 219 6.91 -1.46 -4.58
CA ARG A 219 6.77 -1.02 -5.97
C ARG A 219 5.90 -1.98 -6.77
N GLU A 220 6.20 -3.28 -6.70
CA GLU A 220 5.41 -4.32 -7.38
C GLU A 220 3.96 -4.34 -6.85
N LYS A 221 3.79 -4.41 -5.52
CA LYS A 221 2.48 -4.45 -4.85
C LYS A 221 1.59 -3.28 -5.27
N SER A 222 2.10 -2.06 -5.18
CA SER A 222 1.31 -0.87 -5.51
C SER A 222 0.98 -0.81 -7.00
N GLY A 223 1.93 -1.18 -7.86
CA GLY A 223 1.74 -1.16 -9.30
C GLY A 223 0.79 -2.23 -9.80
N ILE A 224 0.93 -3.48 -9.34
CA ILE A 224 0.09 -4.58 -9.83
C ILE A 224 -1.37 -4.45 -9.39
N LEU A 225 -1.62 -3.97 -8.16
CA LEU A 225 -2.97 -3.76 -7.67
C LEU A 225 -3.66 -2.60 -8.39
N GLU A 226 -2.93 -1.52 -8.69
CA GLU A 226 -3.44 -0.41 -9.51
C GLU A 226 -3.74 -0.86 -10.94
N TYR A 227 -2.88 -1.68 -11.54
CA TYR A 227 -3.11 -2.29 -12.85
C TYR A 227 -4.38 -3.17 -12.88
N MET A 228 -4.56 -4.06 -11.90
CA MET A 228 -5.76 -4.90 -11.87
C MET A 228 -7.03 -4.06 -11.69
N SER A 229 -6.96 -3.03 -10.83
CA SER A 229 -8.06 -2.09 -10.64
C SER A 229 -8.36 -1.27 -11.89
N SER A 230 -7.35 -0.88 -12.67
CA SER A 230 -7.56 -0.10 -13.89
C SER A 230 -8.29 -0.89 -14.97
N ARG A 231 -8.05 -2.21 -15.04
CA ARG A 231 -8.78 -3.14 -15.92
C ARG A 231 -10.19 -3.53 -15.42
N GLY A 232 -10.55 -3.19 -14.19
CA GLY A 232 -11.79 -3.68 -13.56
C GLY A 232 -11.77 -5.19 -13.28
N ASP A 233 -10.58 -5.80 -13.21
CA ASP A 233 -10.41 -7.24 -13.01
C ASP A 233 -10.39 -7.57 -11.51
N ASN A 234 -11.58 -7.63 -10.90
CA ASN A 234 -11.72 -7.91 -9.47
C ASN A 234 -11.16 -9.29 -9.07
N LYS A 235 -11.30 -10.30 -9.94
CA LYS A 235 -10.77 -11.65 -9.67
C LYS A 235 -9.25 -11.67 -9.73
N GLY A 236 -8.65 -11.02 -10.74
CA GLY A 236 -7.20 -10.84 -10.85
C GLY A 236 -6.64 -10.01 -9.71
N TYR A 237 -7.34 -8.94 -9.30
CA TYR A 237 -6.99 -8.13 -8.14
C TYR A 237 -6.89 -8.97 -6.87
N ASP A 238 -7.94 -9.76 -6.58
CA ASP A 238 -7.93 -10.62 -5.40
C ASP A 238 -6.79 -11.64 -5.48
N LYS A 239 -6.62 -12.32 -6.62
CA LYS A 239 -5.51 -13.28 -6.83
C LYS A 239 -4.15 -12.65 -6.55
N GLU A 240 -3.86 -11.48 -7.09
CA GLU A 240 -2.58 -10.77 -6.86
C GLU A 240 -2.44 -10.33 -5.40
N ARG A 241 -3.52 -9.86 -4.76
CA ARG A 241 -3.50 -9.53 -3.32
C ARG A 241 -3.13 -10.75 -2.47
N TYR A 242 -3.68 -11.92 -2.79
CA TYR A 242 -3.32 -13.17 -2.11
C TYR A 242 -1.87 -13.58 -2.39
N ARG A 243 -1.40 -13.47 -3.65
CA ARG A 243 0.00 -13.77 -4.02
C ARG A 243 0.98 -12.89 -3.25
N LEU A 244 0.75 -11.57 -3.23
CA LEU A 244 1.59 -10.60 -2.53
C LEU A 244 1.64 -10.85 -1.03
N ASN A 245 0.52 -11.24 -0.42
CA ASN A 245 0.49 -11.63 0.99
C ASN A 245 1.23 -12.94 1.26
N ALA A 246 1.18 -13.90 0.32
CA ALA A 246 1.88 -15.18 0.43
C ALA A 246 3.40 -15.05 0.23
N HIS A 247 3.87 -14.03 -0.49
CA HIS A 247 5.28 -13.78 -0.78
C HIS A 247 5.80 -12.51 -0.10
N LYS A 248 5.12 -12.08 0.97
CA LYS A 248 5.51 -10.89 1.72
C LYS A 248 6.89 -11.10 2.36
N PRO A 249 7.84 -10.16 2.22
CA PRO A 249 9.13 -10.24 2.89
C PRO A 249 9.00 -10.51 4.39
N LEU A 250 9.81 -11.42 4.93
CA LEU A 250 9.76 -11.82 6.33
C LEU A 250 9.96 -10.64 7.29
N LEU A 251 10.79 -9.66 6.92
CA LEU A 251 10.98 -8.44 7.72
C LEU A 251 9.71 -7.58 7.82
N LEU A 252 8.87 -7.57 6.79
CA LEU A 252 7.58 -6.89 6.86
C LEU A 252 6.59 -7.65 7.75
N LEU A 253 6.66 -8.99 7.77
CA LEU A 253 5.90 -9.79 8.73
C LEU A 253 6.37 -9.54 10.17
N LYS A 254 7.68 -9.47 10.41
CA LYS A 254 8.24 -9.07 11.73
C LYS A 254 7.78 -7.66 12.13
N LEU A 255 7.68 -6.75 11.17
CA LEU A 255 7.19 -5.39 11.40
C LEU A 255 5.71 -5.38 11.82
N GLU A 256 4.87 -6.19 11.19
CA GLU A 256 3.44 -6.33 11.51
C GLU A 256 3.21 -6.90 12.93
N THR A 257 4.15 -7.66 13.48
CA THR A 257 4.02 -8.21 14.85
C THR A 257 4.47 -7.25 15.95
N ILE A 258 4.90 -6.03 15.64
CA ILE A 258 5.08 -4.96 16.63
C ILE A 258 3.74 -4.41 17.10
N GLU A 259 2.70 -4.52 16.28
CA GLU A 259 1.36 -4.09 16.66
C GLU A 259 0.84 -4.87 17.88
N SER A 260 -0.11 -4.27 18.58
CA SER A 260 -0.68 -4.87 19.79
C SER A 260 -1.56 -6.10 19.53
N PHE A 261 -1.95 -6.36 18.27
CA PHE A 261 -2.94 -7.37 17.92
C PHE A 261 -2.83 -7.83 16.47
N SER A 262 -3.19 -9.09 16.20
CA SER A 262 -3.41 -9.63 14.87
C SER A 262 -4.66 -10.50 14.79
N HIS A 263 -5.35 -10.49 13.65
CA HIS A 263 -6.44 -11.42 13.40
C HIS A 263 -5.98 -12.86 13.14
N ASN A 264 -4.67 -13.09 12.94
CA ASN A 264 -4.11 -14.42 12.79
C ASN A 264 -3.50 -14.90 14.11
N LYS A 265 -3.92 -16.07 14.62
CA LYS A 265 -3.45 -16.58 15.92
C LYS A 265 -1.92 -16.78 15.99
N LEU A 266 -1.26 -17.15 14.89
CA LEU A 266 0.21 -17.29 14.85
C LEU A 266 0.92 -15.95 15.00
N LEU A 267 0.38 -14.90 14.40
CA LEU A 267 0.94 -13.55 14.53
C LEU A 267 0.54 -12.89 15.85
N ASP A 268 -0.69 -13.12 16.34
CA ASP A 268 -1.19 -12.50 17.56
C ASP A 268 -0.40 -12.95 18.79
N ILE A 269 -0.04 -14.23 18.88
CA ILE A 269 0.81 -14.71 19.97
C ILE A 269 2.21 -14.08 19.95
N ILE A 270 2.73 -13.72 18.77
CA ILE A 270 4.00 -12.98 18.62
C ILE A 270 3.81 -11.51 19.03
N CYS A 271 2.69 -10.88 18.69
CA CYS A 271 2.33 -9.55 19.20
C CYS A 271 2.32 -9.53 20.74
N LYS A 272 1.97 -10.66 21.38
CA LYS A 272 1.94 -10.84 22.85
C LYS A 272 3.19 -11.51 23.41
N ARG A 273 4.32 -11.50 22.69
CA ARG A 273 5.59 -12.15 23.09
C ARG A 273 6.09 -11.80 24.50
N GLU A 274 5.83 -10.60 24.99
CA GLU A 274 6.22 -10.19 26.36
C GLU A 274 5.44 -10.93 27.44
N VAL A 275 4.16 -11.23 27.17
CA VAL A 275 3.27 -11.98 28.08
C VAL A 275 3.66 -13.45 28.10
N THR A 276 3.88 -14.00 26.91
CA THR A 276 4.17 -15.42 26.70
C THR A 276 5.66 -15.75 26.84
N LYS A 277 6.53 -14.74 26.96
CA LYS A 277 7.99 -14.88 27.01
C LYS A 277 8.50 -15.79 25.89
N LEU A 278 8.00 -15.60 24.67
CA LEU A 278 8.46 -16.38 23.52
C LEU A 278 9.94 -16.10 23.26
N SER A 279 10.70 -17.15 23.00
CA SER A 279 12.08 -16.99 22.56
C SER A 279 12.15 -16.51 21.10
N GLU A 280 13.24 -15.86 20.72
CA GLU A 280 13.49 -15.48 19.31
C GLU A 280 13.38 -16.67 18.36
N GLN A 281 13.86 -17.85 18.78
CA GLN A 281 13.74 -19.07 17.99
C GLN A 281 12.27 -19.49 17.77
N GLN A 282 11.42 -19.38 18.79
CA GLN A 282 9.99 -19.66 18.65
C GLN A 282 9.33 -18.65 17.72
N ILE A 283 9.67 -17.36 17.84
CA ILE A 283 9.14 -16.30 16.96
C ILE A 283 9.51 -16.59 15.50
N GLU A 284 10.77 -16.93 15.23
CA GLU A 284 11.22 -17.23 13.87
C GLU A 284 10.53 -18.48 13.28
N GLN A 285 10.35 -19.52 14.09
CA GLN A 285 9.60 -20.72 13.67
C GLN A 285 8.13 -20.42 13.38
N LEU A 286 7.46 -19.65 14.24
CA LEU A 286 6.06 -19.26 14.03
C LEU A 286 5.88 -18.41 12.76
N LEU A 287 6.79 -17.47 12.50
CA LEU A 287 6.76 -16.65 11.29
C LEU A 287 7.03 -17.48 10.03
N ALA A 288 7.99 -18.42 10.08
CA ALA A 288 8.30 -19.31 8.97
C ALA A 288 7.10 -20.22 8.64
N GLU A 289 6.43 -20.77 9.65
CA GLU A 289 5.22 -21.59 9.45
C GLU A 289 4.04 -20.76 8.96
N TYR A 290 3.85 -19.54 9.48
CA TYR A 290 2.84 -18.62 8.95
C TYR A 290 3.06 -18.35 7.46
N TYR A 291 4.30 -18.05 7.07
CA TYR A 291 4.69 -17.83 5.68
C TYR A 291 4.40 -19.07 4.81
N ARG A 292 4.80 -20.26 5.28
CA ARG A 292 4.55 -21.53 4.60
C ARG A 292 3.05 -21.82 4.42
N ILE A 293 2.24 -21.60 5.46
CA ILE A 293 0.79 -21.78 5.41
C ILE A 293 0.17 -20.82 4.39
N LYS A 294 0.63 -19.56 4.32
CA LYS A 294 0.14 -18.59 3.34
C LYS A 294 0.48 -18.95 1.90
N GLN A 295 1.68 -19.48 1.64
CA GLN A 295 2.05 -19.99 0.32
C GLN A 295 1.22 -21.22 -0.06
N ALA A 296 1.05 -22.18 0.85
CA ALA A 296 0.23 -23.36 0.61
C ALA A 296 -1.24 -23.00 0.36
N GLU A 297 -1.77 -22.02 1.09
CA GLU A 297 -3.12 -21.49 0.89
C GLU A 297 -3.29 -20.86 -0.49
N TYR A 298 -2.37 -19.98 -0.89
CA TYR A 298 -2.41 -19.36 -2.21
C TYR A 298 -2.37 -20.41 -3.34
N LYS A 299 -1.46 -21.38 -3.22
CA LYS A 299 -1.33 -22.48 -4.18
C LYS A 299 -2.62 -23.30 -4.29
N ALA A 300 -3.19 -23.70 -3.15
CA ALA A 300 -4.44 -24.45 -3.12
C ALA A 300 -5.61 -23.67 -3.76
N MET A 301 -5.69 -22.36 -3.52
CA MET A 301 -6.79 -21.51 -4.01
C MET A 301 -6.67 -21.13 -5.49
N TYR A 302 -5.46 -20.96 -6.03
CA TYR A 302 -5.28 -20.34 -7.35
C TYR A 302 -4.45 -21.13 -8.35
N GLU A 303 -3.67 -22.13 -7.91
CA GLU A 303 -2.83 -22.96 -8.79
C GLU A 303 -3.39 -24.38 -8.92
N ASP A 304 -3.86 -24.96 -7.81
CA ASP A 304 -4.38 -26.33 -7.74
C ASP A 304 -5.92 -26.41 -7.73
N ALA A 305 -6.61 -25.26 -7.79
CA ALA A 305 -8.08 -25.19 -7.70
C ALA A 305 -8.81 -26.01 -8.77
N SER A 306 -8.22 -26.18 -9.96
CA SER A 306 -8.79 -27.01 -11.02
C SER A 306 -8.57 -28.51 -10.82
N LYS A 307 -7.70 -28.92 -9.89
CA LYS A 307 -7.31 -30.32 -9.65
C LYS A 307 -7.96 -30.93 -8.41
N ASN A 308 -8.33 -30.12 -7.42
CA ASN A 308 -8.67 -30.61 -6.08
C ASN A 308 -10.17 -30.65 -5.75
N GLY A 309 -11.05 -30.24 -6.67
CA GLY A 309 -12.47 -30.08 -6.37
C GLY A 309 -12.71 -29.12 -5.19
N GLU A 310 -13.89 -29.17 -4.57
CA GLU A 310 -14.28 -28.31 -3.43
C GLU A 310 -13.59 -28.67 -2.10
N THR A 311 -12.37 -29.22 -2.10
CA THR A 311 -11.67 -29.46 -0.82
C THR A 311 -11.18 -28.14 -0.22
N LYS A 312 -11.87 -27.70 0.84
CA LYS A 312 -11.56 -26.47 1.57
C LYS A 312 -10.18 -26.58 2.24
N PHE A 313 -9.31 -25.61 1.97
CA PHE A 313 -8.00 -25.50 2.64
C PHE A 313 -8.18 -25.32 4.16
N GLU A 314 -7.71 -26.30 4.95
CA GLU A 314 -7.89 -26.34 6.41
C GLU A 314 -6.86 -25.47 7.15
N ARG A 315 -6.86 -24.15 6.89
CA ARG A 315 -5.90 -23.19 7.47
C ARG A 315 -5.79 -23.32 9.00
N SER A 316 -6.92 -23.27 9.70
CA SER A 316 -6.98 -23.28 11.17
C SER A 316 -6.37 -24.54 11.79
N LYS A 317 -6.43 -25.68 11.09
CA LYS A 317 -5.83 -26.94 11.56
C LYS A 317 -4.30 -26.92 11.44
N LEU A 318 -3.77 -26.33 10.37
CA LEU A 318 -2.32 -26.15 10.20
C LEU A 318 -1.78 -25.16 11.23
N GLU A 319 -2.48 -24.04 11.43
CA GLU A 319 -2.13 -23.05 12.46
C GLU A 319 -2.16 -23.66 13.87
N GLY A 320 -3.21 -24.42 14.21
CA GLY A 320 -3.32 -25.08 15.51
C GLY A 320 -2.20 -26.08 15.76
N LYS A 321 -1.87 -26.91 14.76
CA LYS A 321 -0.73 -27.84 14.84
C LYS A 321 0.60 -27.12 15.04
N CYS A 322 0.82 -26.00 14.34
CA CYS A 322 2.03 -25.19 14.48
C CYS A 322 2.18 -24.67 15.91
N LEU A 323 1.11 -24.08 16.48
CA LEU A 323 1.13 -23.55 17.84
C LEU A 323 1.47 -24.63 18.88
N ILE A 324 0.83 -25.79 18.80
CA ILE A 324 1.06 -26.90 19.75
C ILE A 324 2.50 -27.41 19.68
N ASN A 325 3.11 -27.40 18.49
CA ASN A 325 4.46 -27.91 18.28
C ASN A 325 5.55 -26.92 18.69
N VAL A 326 5.33 -25.61 18.49
CA VAL A 326 6.35 -24.58 18.70
C VAL A 326 6.25 -23.92 20.08
N VAL A 327 5.03 -23.77 20.59
CA VAL A 327 4.75 -23.02 21.82
C VAL A 327 4.43 -24.00 22.94
N THR A 328 5.04 -23.79 24.11
CA THR A 328 4.79 -24.69 25.24
C THR A 328 3.37 -24.53 25.78
N HIS A 329 2.87 -25.57 26.45
CA HIS A 329 1.54 -25.55 27.05
C HIS A 329 1.35 -24.36 28.01
N GLN A 330 2.37 -24.02 28.81
CA GLN A 330 2.28 -22.91 29.75
C GLN A 330 2.22 -21.56 29.04
N GLN A 331 3.00 -21.36 27.97
CA GLN A 331 2.97 -20.13 27.20
C GLN A 331 1.63 -19.94 26.47
N LEU A 332 1.03 -21.03 25.96
CA LEU A 332 -0.31 -21.00 25.38
C LEU A 332 -1.37 -20.68 26.44
N GLU A 333 -1.25 -21.25 27.64
CA GLU A 333 -2.13 -20.94 28.77
C GLU A 333 -2.06 -19.46 29.16
N ASP A 334 -0.85 -18.90 29.28
CA ASP A 334 -0.61 -17.49 29.61
C ASP A 334 -1.18 -16.57 28.53
N TYR A 335 -1.00 -16.94 27.25
CA TYR A 335 -1.60 -16.26 26.11
C TYR A 335 -3.13 -16.28 26.17
N PHE A 336 -3.74 -17.45 26.36
CA PHE A 336 -5.20 -17.62 26.39
C PHE A 336 -5.83 -16.85 27.55
N LYS A 337 -5.20 -16.84 28.72
CA LYS A 337 -5.63 -16.01 29.85
C LYS A 337 -5.59 -14.54 29.48
N PHE A 338 -4.47 -14.08 28.92
CA PHE A 338 -4.30 -12.67 28.55
C PHE A 338 -5.34 -12.18 27.54
N VAL A 339 -5.60 -12.92 26.46
CA VAL A 339 -6.58 -12.50 25.43
C VAL A 339 -8.03 -12.62 25.89
N SER A 340 -8.30 -13.45 26.91
CA SER A 340 -9.65 -13.69 27.41
C SER A 340 -10.01 -12.84 28.63
N GLN A 341 -9.03 -12.32 29.37
CA GLN A 341 -9.21 -11.64 30.66
C GLN A 341 -10.27 -10.53 30.60
N LYS A 342 -10.11 -9.59 29.67
CA LYS A 342 -11.03 -8.45 29.55
C LYS A 342 -12.47 -8.89 29.33
N ARG A 343 -12.69 -9.90 28.49
CA ARG A 343 -14.03 -10.43 28.20
C ARG A 343 -14.60 -11.16 29.42
N ALA A 344 -13.78 -11.90 30.15
CA ALA A 344 -14.19 -12.58 31.38
C ALA A 344 -14.61 -11.56 32.46
N ASP A 345 -13.83 -10.50 32.65
CA ASP A 345 -14.14 -9.43 33.61
C ASP A 345 -15.44 -8.69 33.23
N GLU A 346 -15.61 -8.35 31.96
CA GLU A 346 -16.84 -7.72 31.44
C GLU A 346 -18.07 -8.63 31.64
N GLN A 347 -17.94 -9.94 31.42
CA GLN A 347 -19.03 -10.88 31.59
C GLN A 347 -19.36 -11.10 33.07
N ALA A 348 -18.35 -11.18 33.94
CA ALA A 348 -18.53 -11.25 35.39
C ALA A 348 -19.27 -10.03 35.94
N GLN A 349 -18.93 -8.83 35.46
CA GLN A 349 -19.62 -7.61 35.83
C GLN A 349 -21.09 -7.62 35.37
N ARG A 350 -21.37 -8.11 34.15
CA ARG A 350 -22.75 -8.27 33.67
C ARG A 350 -23.56 -9.21 34.54
N TYR A 351 -23.01 -10.37 34.91
CA TYR A 351 -23.70 -11.26 35.84
C TYR A 351 -23.96 -10.60 37.18
N TRP A 352 -22.99 -9.87 37.73
CA TRP A 352 -23.20 -9.14 38.98
C TRP A 352 -24.35 -8.13 38.88
N ASP A 353 -24.40 -7.36 37.79
CA ASP A 353 -25.47 -6.39 37.57
C ASP A 353 -26.85 -7.06 37.42
N GLU A 354 -26.92 -8.24 36.80
CA GLU A 354 -28.14 -9.05 36.77
C GLU A 354 -28.52 -9.57 38.17
N LEU A 355 -27.54 -10.09 38.90
CA LEU A 355 -27.70 -10.70 40.22
C LEU A 355 -28.21 -9.71 41.27
N LYS A 356 -27.93 -8.41 41.15
CA LYS A 356 -28.46 -7.35 42.04
C LYS A 356 -29.99 -7.37 42.18
N ASN A 357 -30.70 -7.90 41.20
CA ASN A 357 -32.16 -8.00 41.23
C ASN A 357 -32.70 -9.16 42.08
N TYR A 358 -31.80 -10.01 42.62
CA TYR A 358 -32.17 -11.21 43.36
C TYR A 358 -31.89 -11.08 44.85
N ASP A 359 -32.85 -11.51 45.68
CA ASP A 359 -32.77 -11.36 47.14
C ASP A 359 -31.63 -12.14 47.80
N PHE A 360 -31.14 -13.22 47.16
CA PHE A 360 -30.08 -14.06 47.70
C PHE A 360 -28.67 -13.43 47.61
N ILE A 361 -28.56 -12.22 47.07
CA ILE A 361 -27.33 -11.41 47.03
C ILE A 361 -27.24 -10.44 48.21
N ARG A 362 -28.33 -10.21 48.95
CA ARG A 362 -28.34 -9.26 50.07
C ARG A 362 -27.23 -9.61 51.07
N LYS A 363 -26.35 -8.64 51.35
CA LYS A 363 -25.17 -8.73 52.25
C LYS A 363 -23.96 -9.52 51.72
N LYS A 364 -23.92 -9.89 50.45
CA LYS A 364 -22.71 -10.45 49.82
C LYS A 364 -21.72 -9.33 49.46
N ASP A 365 -20.42 -9.62 49.62
CA ASP A 365 -19.35 -8.73 49.16
C ASP A 365 -19.30 -8.75 47.63
N SER A 366 -19.57 -7.59 47.02
CA SER A 366 -19.59 -7.44 45.57
C SER A 366 -18.23 -7.72 44.94
N VAL A 367 -17.14 -7.32 45.60
CA VAL A 367 -15.78 -7.49 45.06
C VAL A 367 -15.42 -8.97 45.04
N GLN A 368 -15.71 -9.68 46.13
CA GLN A 368 -15.47 -11.12 46.22
C GLN A 368 -16.28 -11.90 45.17
N VAL A 369 -17.58 -11.58 45.02
CA VAL A 369 -18.45 -12.28 44.06
C VAL A 369 -18.01 -12.00 42.62
N VAL A 370 -17.74 -10.74 42.26
CA VAL A 370 -17.26 -10.40 40.90
C VAL A 370 -15.94 -11.11 40.60
N SER A 371 -15.03 -11.20 41.57
CA SER A 371 -13.76 -11.93 41.40
C SER A 371 -13.98 -13.43 41.17
N GLU A 372 -14.90 -14.07 41.89
CA GLU A 372 -15.24 -15.50 41.71
C GLU A 372 -15.85 -15.75 40.32
N LEU A 373 -16.75 -14.84 39.89
CA LEU A 373 -17.36 -14.91 38.56
C LEU A 373 -16.34 -14.69 37.44
N ALA A 374 -15.40 -13.75 37.62
CA ALA A 374 -14.34 -13.48 36.66
C ALA A 374 -13.38 -14.67 36.52
N ASP A 375 -12.98 -15.30 37.63
CA ASP A 375 -12.16 -16.52 37.60
C ASP A 375 -12.87 -17.67 36.87
N TYR A 376 -14.16 -17.88 37.14
CA TYR A 376 -14.95 -18.90 36.44
C TYR A 376 -15.03 -18.65 34.93
N GLU A 377 -15.39 -17.43 34.52
CA GLU A 377 -15.49 -17.06 33.10
C GLU A 377 -14.13 -17.10 32.40
N LEU A 378 -13.05 -16.74 33.10
CA LEU A 378 -11.70 -16.86 32.56
C LEU A 378 -11.33 -18.33 32.30
N ARG A 379 -11.56 -19.22 33.28
CA ARG A 379 -11.31 -20.66 33.12
C ARG A 379 -12.14 -21.25 31.98
N LEU A 380 -13.40 -20.82 31.84
CA LEU A 380 -14.27 -21.28 30.77
C LEU A 380 -13.76 -20.80 29.40
N ALA A 381 -13.44 -19.51 29.27
CA ALA A 381 -12.90 -18.94 28.04
C ALA A 381 -11.56 -19.58 27.63
N VAL A 382 -10.66 -19.85 28.58
CA VAL A 382 -9.40 -20.56 28.32
C VAL A 382 -9.67 -21.99 27.82
N ALA A 383 -10.61 -22.72 28.41
CA ALA A 383 -10.99 -24.05 27.94
C ALA A 383 -11.58 -24.02 26.51
N GLU A 384 -12.36 -22.99 26.17
CA GLU A 384 -12.86 -22.78 24.79
C GLU A 384 -11.73 -22.48 23.80
N GLN A 385 -10.72 -21.70 24.20
CA GLN A 385 -9.53 -21.46 23.37
C GLN A 385 -8.77 -22.76 23.08
N TRP A 386 -8.60 -23.62 24.09
CA TRP A 386 -8.00 -24.93 23.94
C TRP A 386 -8.77 -25.82 22.96
N ILE A 387 -10.10 -25.88 23.06
CA ILE A 387 -10.94 -26.64 22.11
C ILE A 387 -10.83 -26.09 20.69
N SER A 388 -10.78 -24.76 20.54
CA SER A 388 -10.58 -24.11 19.25
C SER A 388 -9.21 -24.43 18.63
N LEU A 389 -8.20 -24.71 19.46
CA LEU A 389 -6.86 -25.07 19.02
C LEU A 389 -6.75 -26.56 18.69
N ASP A 390 -7.24 -27.41 19.59
CA ASP A 390 -7.29 -28.86 19.49
C ASP A 390 -8.60 -29.39 20.09
N ASN A 391 -9.51 -29.86 19.23
CA ASN A 391 -10.79 -30.41 19.63
C ASN A 391 -10.66 -31.88 20.08
N SER A 392 -9.68 -32.18 20.93
CA SER A 392 -9.49 -33.51 21.50
C SER A 392 -10.42 -33.73 22.69
N ARG A 393 -10.69 -35.01 22.99
CA ARG A 393 -11.51 -35.40 24.15
C ARG A 393 -10.97 -34.80 25.45
N LYS A 394 -9.64 -34.70 25.59
CA LYS A 394 -8.99 -34.09 26.75
C LYS A 394 -9.50 -32.66 27.01
N HIS A 395 -9.53 -31.82 25.98
CA HIS A 395 -9.97 -30.42 26.12
C HIS A 395 -11.49 -30.29 26.27
N LEU A 396 -12.26 -31.18 25.67
CA LEU A 396 -13.71 -31.26 25.90
C LEU A 396 -14.04 -31.61 27.36
N PHE A 397 -13.35 -32.59 27.94
CA PHE A 397 -13.53 -32.94 29.36
C PHE A 397 -13.09 -31.81 30.28
N ALA A 398 -11.95 -31.18 30.02
CA ALA A 398 -11.49 -30.05 30.82
C ALA A 398 -12.50 -28.87 30.82
N ARG A 399 -13.15 -28.58 29.69
CA ARG A 399 -14.23 -27.58 29.65
C ARG A 399 -15.43 -28.02 30.50
N GLU A 400 -15.82 -29.29 30.40
CA GLU A 400 -16.95 -29.82 31.17
C GLU A 400 -16.70 -29.77 32.69
N ASP A 401 -15.47 -30.03 33.12
CA ASP A 401 -15.06 -29.88 34.53
C ASP A 401 -15.23 -28.43 35.01
N VAL A 402 -14.88 -27.44 34.18
CA VAL A 402 -15.12 -26.03 34.49
C VAL A 402 -16.63 -25.75 34.57
N VAL A 403 -17.43 -26.23 33.62
CA VAL A 403 -18.89 -26.06 33.60
C VAL A 403 -19.55 -26.66 34.85
N ASN A 404 -19.11 -27.85 35.28
CA ASN A 404 -19.59 -28.50 36.50
C ASN A 404 -19.18 -27.73 37.77
N GLY A 405 -18.01 -27.09 37.73
CA GLY A 405 -17.49 -26.18 38.74
C GLY A 405 -18.12 -24.77 38.76
N LYS A 406 -19.27 -24.57 38.09
CA LYS A 406 -19.98 -23.28 38.06
C LYS A 406 -20.24 -22.73 39.47
N PRO A 407 -19.99 -21.42 39.72
CA PRO A 407 -20.28 -20.76 40.98
C PRO A 407 -21.70 -20.97 41.47
N GLU A 408 -21.85 -21.21 42.76
CA GLU A 408 -23.15 -21.50 43.40
C GLU A 408 -24.17 -20.38 43.19
N ILE A 409 -23.69 -19.14 43.10
CA ILE A 409 -24.51 -17.96 42.86
C ILE A 409 -25.19 -17.98 41.49
N LEU A 410 -24.52 -18.51 40.47
CA LEU A 410 -25.09 -18.70 39.13
C LEU A 410 -26.05 -19.89 39.11
N LYS A 411 -25.75 -20.97 39.83
CA LYS A 411 -26.67 -22.12 39.98
C LYS A 411 -28.00 -21.69 40.61
N LYS A 412 -27.96 -20.89 41.68
CA LYS A 412 -29.16 -20.32 42.32
C LYS A 412 -29.96 -19.42 41.38
N LYS A 413 -29.28 -18.62 40.56
CA LYS A 413 -29.93 -17.82 39.51
C LYS A 413 -30.66 -18.70 38.51
N GLU A 414 -30.00 -19.74 37.99
CA GLU A 414 -30.58 -20.69 37.03
C GLU A 414 -31.81 -21.41 37.60
N GLU A 415 -31.75 -21.85 38.86
CA GLU A 415 -32.90 -22.46 39.54
C GLU A 415 -34.07 -21.48 39.71
N TRP A 416 -33.78 -20.22 40.06
CA TRP A 416 -34.80 -19.18 40.17
C TRP A 416 -35.44 -18.90 38.82
N ASP A 417 -34.63 -18.71 37.78
CA ASP A 417 -35.10 -18.44 36.41
C ASP A 417 -35.95 -19.61 35.88
N LYS A 418 -35.58 -20.85 36.22
CA LYS A 418 -36.38 -22.05 35.90
C LYS A 418 -37.73 -22.06 36.61
N LYS A 419 -37.75 -21.81 37.92
CA LYS A 419 -38.99 -21.72 38.72
C LYS A 419 -39.91 -20.60 38.21
N GLU A 420 -39.33 -19.47 37.82
CA GLU A 420 -40.11 -18.33 37.30
C GLU A 420 -40.68 -18.63 35.91
N LYS A 421 -39.94 -19.32 35.04
CA LYS A 421 -40.46 -19.82 33.76
C LYS A 421 -41.61 -20.81 33.95
N GLU A 422 -41.47 -21.76 34.87
CA GLU A 422 -42.52 -22.73 35.21
C GLU A 422 -43.77 -22.03 35.75
N ARG A 423 -43.61 -21.05 36.66
CA ARG A 423 -44.73 -20.23 37.17
C ARG A 423 -45.46 -19.44 36.08
N LYS A 424 -44.75 -18.92 35.09
CA LYS A 424 -45.33 -18.21 33.95
C LYS A 424 -46.03 -19.14 32.95
N MET A 425 -45.55 -20.38 32.79
CA MET A 425 -46.19 -21.39 31.95
C MET A 425 -47.48 -21.97 32.55
N VAL A 426 -47.57 -22.09 33.88
CA VAL A 426 -48.77 -22.61 34.59
C VAL A 426 -49.93 -21.60 34.63
N ARG A 427 -49.74 -20.36 34.12
CA ARG A 427 -50.77 -19.30 34.09
C ARG A 427 -51.55 -19.18 32.78
N PHE A 428 -51.56 -20.21 31.93
CA PHE A 428 -52.37 -20.24 30.70
C PHE A 428 -53.60 -21.14 30.85
#